data_AF-A0A7C1EGG9-F1
#
_entry.id   AF-A0A7C1EGG9-F1
#
_cell.length_a   1.000
_cell.length_b   1.000
_cell.length_c   1.000
_cell.angle_alpha   90.00
_cell.angle_beta   90.00
_cell.angle_gamma   90.00
#
_symmetry.space_group_name_H-M   'P 1'
#
loop_
_entity.id
_entity.type
_entity.pdbx_description
1 polymer ?
#
loop_
_entity_poly.entity_id
_entity_poly.type
_entity_poly.pdbx_seq_one_letter_code
_entity_poly.pdbx_strand_id
1 'polypeptide(L)' 'ELEEQISAARRAYNAAVTDYNNSVDMFPTNMIASMFGFARKPLLQFEPESRQTPDAGALLNPS' A
#
# COMPACT_ATOMS: atom_id res chain seq x y z
N GLU A 1 20.36 6.31 -1.66
CA GLU A 1 20.41 4.83 -1.70
C GLU A 1 19.36 4.17 -0.81
N LEU A 2 19.28 4.47 0.50
CA LEU A 2 18.26 3.88 1.39
C LEU A 2 16.81 4.10 0.90
N GLU A 3 16.47 5.33 0.53
CA GLU A 3 15.14 5.67 -0.02
C GLU A 3 14.81 4.91 -1.31
N GLU A 4 15.83 4.64 -2.13
CA GLU A 4 15.68 3.87 -3.36
C GLU A 4 15.40 2.40 -3.08
N GLN A 5 16.08 1.83 -2.07
CA GLN A 5 15.81 0.47 -1.59
C GLN A 5 14.41 0.34 -0.98
N ILE A 6 13.98 1.32 -0.18
CA ILE A 6 12.62 1.37 0.38
C ILE A 6 11.58 1.43 -0.74
N SER A 7 11.81 2.25 -1.77
CA SER A 7 10.95 2.34 -2.95
C SER A 7 10.92 1.04 -3.76
N ALA A 8 12.06 0.38 -3.94
CA ALA A 8 12.15 -0.91 -4.61
C ALA A 8 11.41 -2.02 -3.84
N ALA A 9 11.63 -2.12 -2.53
CA ALA A 9 10.96 -3.08 -1.66
C ALA A 9 9.43 -2.89 -1.68
N ARG A 10 8.97 -1.63 -1.66
CA ARG A 10 7.54 -1.30 -1.80
C ARG A 10 6.96 -1.80 -3.13
N ARG A 11 7.64 -1.51 -4.24
CA ARG A 11 7.19 -1.96 -5.57
C ARG A 11 7.11 -3.48 -5.63
N ALA A 12 8.11 -4.18 -5.10
CA ALA A 12 8.14 -5.63 -5.05
C ALA A 12 6.98 -6.21 -4.21
N TYR A 13 6.73 -5.65 -3.01
CA TYR A 13 5.58 -6.05 -2.19
C TYR A 13 4.24 -5.82 -2.91
N ASN A 14 4.06 -4.64 -3.50
CA ASN A 14 2.82 -4.30 -4.18
C ASN A 14 2.58 -5.18 -5.42
N ALA A 15 3.64 -5.52 -6.17
CA ALA A 15 3.55 -6.46 -7.29
C ALA A 15 3.10 -7.85 -6.81
N ALA A 16 3.75 -8.39 -5.77
CA ALA A 16 3.40 -9.70 -5.22
C ALA A 16 1.96 -9.76 -4.69
N VAL A 17 1.49 -8.72 -3.99
CA VAL A 17 0.10 -8.63 -3.51
C VAL A 17 -0.89 -8.47 -4.66
N THR A 18 -0.52 -7.74 -5.72
CA THR A 18 -1.35 -7.61 -6.92
C THR A 18 -1.52 -8.96 -7.62
N ASP A 19 -0.44 -9.70 -7.83
CA ASP A 19 -0.48 -11.03 -8.45
C ASP A 19 -1.29 -12.02 -7.60
N TYR A 20 -1.10 -11.99 -6.27
CA TYR A 20 -1.91 -12.76 -5.34
C TYR A 20 -3.40 -12.44 -5.49
N ASN A 21 -3.77 -11.16 -5.42
CA ASN A 21 -5.16 -10.73 -5.55
C ASN A 21 -5.77 -11.13 -6.90
N ASN A 22 -5.00 -10.97 -7.98
CA ASN A 22 -5.40 -11.38 -9.32
C ASN A 22 -5.65 -12.89 -9.38
N SER A 23 -4.79 -13.70 -8.76
CA SER A 23 -4.99 -15.15 -8.68
C SER A 23 -6.22 -15.50 -7.84
N VAL A 24 -6.47 -14.82 -6.72
CA VAL A 24 -7.65 -15.02 -5.87
C VAL A 24 -8.95 -14.67 -6.61
N ASP A 25 -8.92 -13.76 -7.59
CA ASP A 25 -10.12 -13.40 -8.37
C ASP A 25 -10.33 -14.28 -9.61
N MET A 26 -9.27 -14.88 -10.16
CA MET A 26 -9.34 -15.67 -11.39
C MET A 26 -9.84 -17.11 -11.12
N PHE A 27 -10.61 -17.65 -12.06
CA PHE A 27 -10.98 -19.07 -12.07
C PHE A 27 -9.77 -19.93 -12.46
N PRO A 28 -9.50 -21.08 -11.82
CA PRO A 28 -10.27 -21.73 -10.74
C PRO A 28 -9.85 -21.35 -9.32
N THR A 29 -8.82 -20.51 -9.18
CA THR A 29 -8.21 -20.15 -7.90
C THR A 29 -9.16 -19.40 -6.96
N ASN A 30 -10.16 -18.68 -7.47
CA ASN A 30 -11.22 -18.07 -6.66
C ASN A 30 -12.09 -19.07 -5.87
N MET A 31 -12.31 -20.27 -6.41
CA MET A 31 -13.06 -21.32 -5.72
C MET A 31 -12.23 -21.91 -4.58
N ILE A 32 -10.96 -22.21 -4.84
CA ILE A 32 -10.02 -22.69 -3.82
C ILE A 32 -9.83 -21.60 -2.75
N ALA A 33 -9.71 -20.34 -3.16
CA ALA A 33 -9.59 -19.22 -2.25
C ALA A 33 -10.82 -19.09 -1.34
N SER A 34 -12.03 -19.20 -1.89
CA SER A 34 -13.26 -19.24 -1.09
C SER A 34 -13.34 -20.46 -0.16
N MET A 35 -12.83 -21.62 -0.56
CA MET A 35 -12.83 -22.85 0.25
C MET A 35 -11.84 -22.78 1.43
N PHE A 36 -10.70 -22.12 1.24
CA PHE A 36 -9.64 -22.00 2.26
C PHE A 36 -9.61 -20.63 2.95
N GLY A 37 -10.55 -19.72 2.65
CA GLY A 37 -10.65 -18.39 3.26
C GLY A 37 -9.58 -17.40 2.80
N PHE A 38 -8.96 -17.60 1.65
CA PHE A 38 -8.03 -16.65 1.06
C PHE A 38 -8.81 -15.46 0.47
N ALA A 39 -8.58 -14.27 1.01
CA ALA A 39 -9.20 -13.03 0.58
C ALA A 39 -8.14 -12.03 0.12
N ARG A 40 -8.56 -11.01 -0.64
CA ARG A 40 -7.65 -9.97 -1.14
C ARG A 40 -6.85 -9.33 0.00
N LYS A 41 -5.57 -9.07 -0.25
CA LYS A 41 -4.68 -8.36 0.66
C LYS A 41 -4.52 -6.90 0.23
N PRO A 42 -4.42 -5.96 1.19
CA PRO A 42 -4.18 -4.56 0.88
C PRO A 42 -2.76 -4.33 0.35
N LEU A 43 -2.61 -3.38 -0.57
CA LEU A 43 -1.30 -2.92 -1.02
C LEU A 43 -0.65 -2.05 0.06
N LEU A 44 0.69 -2.02 0.07
CA LEU A 44 1.45 -1.13 0.92
C LEU A 44 1.38 0.29 0.33
N GLN A 45 0.47 1.08 0.88
CA GLN A 45 0.32 2.49 0.60
C GLN A 45 0.81 3.29 1.81
N PHE A 46 1.58 4.33 1.56
CA PHE A 46 1.87 5.32 2.58
C PHE A 46 0.86 6.43 2.35
N GLU A 47 -0.06 6.59 3.29
CA GLU A 47 -0.93 7.76 3.36
C GLU A 47 -0.04 9.02 3.28
N PRO A 48 -0.34 9.97 2.38
CA PRO A 48 0.38 11.25 2.33
C PRO A 48 0.17 12.12 3.59
N GLU A 49 -0.70 11.70 4.52
CA GLU A 49 -1.15 12.47 5.70
C GLU A 49 -0.13 12.68 6.83
N SER A 50 1.16 12.51 6.58
CA SER A 50 2.18 13.04 7.51
C SER A 50 3.17 14.01 6.87
N ARG A 51 2.85 14.55 5.68
CA ARG A 51 3.22 15.94 5.42
C ARG A 51 2.21 16.83 6.11
N GLN A 52 2.21 16.81 7.45
CA GLN A 52 1.88 18.03 8.18
C GLN A 52 2.98 19.00 7.76
N THR A 53 2.81 19.69 6.63
CA THR A 53 3.47 20.97 6.42
C THR A 53 2.96 21.80 7.58
N PRO A 54 3.77 22.08 8.62
CA PRO A 54 3.32 23.01 9.64
C PRO A 54 2.96 24.28 8.87
N ASP A 55 1.72 24.72 9.01
CA ASP A 55 1.25 25.91 8.32
C ASP A 55 2.11 27.08 8.80
N ALA A 56 3.08 27.46 7.97
CA ALA A 56 4.02 28.52 8.29
C ALA A 56 3.28 29.87 8.46
N GLY A 57 2.06 29.99 7.95
CA GLY A 57 1.18 31.14 8.19
C GLY A 57 0.76 31.27 9.66
N ALA A 58 0.55 30.15 10.35
CA ALA A 58 0.19 30.14 11.77
C ALA A 58 1.37 30.46 12.71
N LEU A 59 2.62 30.28 12.24
CA LEU A 59 3.83 30.55 13.02
C LEU A 59 4.30 32.01 12.96
N LEU A 60 3.85 32.77 11.94
CA LEU A 60 4.31 34.14 11.69
C LEU A 60 3.35 35.24 12.18
N ASN A 61 2.20 34.87 12.76
CA ASN A 61 1.23 35.83 13.28
C ASN A 61 0.71 35.42 14.67
N PRO A 62 1.50 35.63 15.74
CA PRO A 62 0.97 35.56 17.10
C PRO A 62 0.09 36.80 17.29
N SER A 63 -1.21 36.59 17.47
CA SER A 63 -2.12 37.62 17.99
C SER A 63 -1.64 38.12 19.35
#